data_AF-D2QAT6-F1
#
_entry.id   AF-D2QAT6-F1
#
_cell.length_a   1.000
_cell.length_b   1.000
_cell.length_c   1.000
_cell.angle_alpha   90.00
_cell.angle_beta   90.00
_cell.angle_gamma   90.00
#
_symmetry.space_group_name_H-M   'P 1'
#
loop_
_entity.id
_entity.type
_entity.pdbx_description
1 polymer ?
#
loop_
_entity_poly.entity_id
_entity_poly.type
_entity_poly.pdbx_seq_one_letter_code
_entity_poly.pdbx_strand_id
1 'polypeptide(L)'
;MRERENAEYEAMQTGDVNHMPKAERLPWRIYIRDYVDARFNLGEFFIPVAFVILVVSIFVTYKWPTLALPLMVLMYVYLFAVIIDIAIMWRKLKKKLIEKYGEKSVARGMRSASYAWSRAIQIRRWRLPKPRYAKRGHWPE
;
A
#
# COMPACT_ATOMS: atom_id res chain seq x y z
N MET A 1 18.11 4.76 24.70
CA MET A 1 17.82 4.80 23.24
C MET A 1 16.95 3.63 22.82
N ARG A 2 17.36 2.38 23.05
CA ARG A 2 16.59 1.16 22.69
C ARG A 2 15.17 1.09 23.28
N GLU A 3 14.96 1.56 24.50
CA GLU A 3 13.62 1.56 25.13
C GLU A 3 12.63 2.50 24.42
N ARG A 4 13.09 3.66 23.94
CA ARG A 4 12.25 4.59 23.17
C ARG A 4 11.92 4.02 21.79
N GLU A 5 12.88 3.38 21.14
CA GLU A 5 12.69 2.71 19.85
C GLU A 5 11.71 1.53 19.97
N ASN A 6 11.83 0.73 21.04
CA ASN A 6 10.91 -0.35 21.33
C ASN A 6 9.49 0.18 21.60
N ALA A 7 9.34 1.25 22.37
CA ALA A 7 8.05 1.87 22.65
C ALA A 7 7.41 2.47 21.37
N GLU A 8 8.18 3.12 20.50
CA GLU A 8 7.70 3.60 19.21
C GLU A 8 7.29 2.44 18.30
N TYR A 9 8.04 1.34 18.29
CA TYR A 9 7.71 0.13 17.53
C TYR A 9 6.45 -0.56 18.04
N GLU A 10 6.30 -0.65 19.36
CA GLU A 10 5.10 -1.17 20.01
C GLU A 10 3.89 -0.30 19.72
N ALA A 11 4.03 1.02 19.76
CA ALA A 11 2.98 1.97 19.36
C ALA A 11 2.55 1.79 17.88
N MET A 12 3.50 1.51 16.98
CA MET A 12 3.20 1.17 15.59
C MET A 12 2.44 -0.17 15.44
N GLN A 13 2.68 -1.13 16.33
CA GLN A 13 1.98 -2.41 16.35
C GLN A 13 0.58 -2.34 16.97
N THR A 14 0.41 -1.56 18.03
CA THR A 14 -0.87 -1.38 18.75
C THR A 14 -1.76 -0.36 18.06
N GLY A 15 -1.19 0.53 17.24
CA GLY A 15 -1.93 1.58 16.54
C GLY A 15 -2.13 2.85 17.38
N ASP A 16 -1.45 2.96 18.52
CA ASP A 16 -1.49 4.17 19.36
C ASP A 16 -0.78 5.33 18.67
N VAL A 17 -1.57 6.27 18.16
CA VAL A 17 -1.10 7.43 17.41
C VAL A 17 -0.24 8.34 18.29
N ASN A 18 -0.47 8.41 19.60
CA ASN A 18 0.18 9.39 20.45
C ASN A 18 1.66 9.06 20.72
N HIS A 19 1.99 7.77 20.72
CA HIS A 19 3.33 7.23 20.96
C HIS A 19 4.09 6.88 19.67
N MET A 20 3.50 7.13 18.49
CA MET A 20 4.19 6.94 17.21
C MET A 20 5.31 7.98 16.96
N PRO A 21 6.28 7.66 16.09
CA PRO A 21 7.29 8.63 15.65
C PRO A 21 6.67 9.93 15.15
N LYS A 22 7.30 11.08 15.43
CA LYS A 22 6.79 12.42 15.06
C LYS A 22 6.45 12.53 13.56
N ALA A 23 7.21 11.83 12.71
CA ALA A 23 6.97 11.81 11.28
C ALA A 23 5.66 11.11 10.88
N GLU A 24 5.15 10.16 11.67
CA GLU A 24 3.93 9.41 11.35
C GLU A 24 2.66 10.01 11.98
N ARG A 25 2.84 10.85 13.01
CA ARG A 25 1.75 11.59 13.69
C ARG A 25 1.14 12.74 12.87
N LEU A 26 1.63 12.98 11.66
CA LEU A 26 1.15 14.07 10.82
C LEU A 26 -0.31 13.81 10.39
N PRO A 27 -1.22 14.80 10.51
CA PRO A 27 -2.65 14.62 10.21
C PRO A 27 -2.90 14.05 8.81
N TRP A 28 -2.17 14.53 7.80
CA TRP A 28 -2.28 14.00 6.43
C TRP A 28 -1.74 12.58 6.27
N ARG A 29 -0.74 12.14 7.04
CA ARG A 29 -0.25 10.75 6.99
C ARG A 29 -1.23 9.78 7.60
N ILE A 30 -1.87 10.18 8.69
CA ILE A 30 -2.98 9.44 9.29
C ILE A 30 -4.12 9.33 8.27
N TYR A 31 -4.49 10.43 7.62
CA TYR A 31 -5.52 10.42 6.56
C TYR A 31 -5.16 9.50 5.40
N ILE A 32 -3.91 9.55 4.91
CA ILE A 32 -3.41 8.66 3.85
C ILE A 32 -3.52 7.19 4.28
N ARG A 33 -3.08 6.87 5.50
CA ARG A 33 -3.18 5.51 6.06
C ARG A 33 -4.63 5.04 6.04
N ASP A 34 -5.52 5.81 6.64
CA ASP A 34 -6.92 5.42 6.83
C ASP A 34 -7.61 5.28 5.46
N TYR A 35 -7.30 6.14 4.49
CA TYR A 35 -7.83 6.06 3.11
C TYR A 35 -7.33 4.82 2.34
N VAL A 36 -6.01 4.55 2.36
CA VAL A 36 -5.42 3.41 1.64
C VAL A 36 -5.84 2.09 2.28
N ASP A 37 -5.95 2.06 3.61
CA ASP A 37 -6.39 0.89 4.36
C ASP A 37 -7.90 0.65 4.22
N ALA A 38 -8.73 1.67 3.95
CA ALA A 38 -10.15 1.47 3.69
C ALA A 38 -10.43 0.71 2.37
N ARG A 39 -9.52 0.83 1.39
CA ARG A 39 -9.69 0.35 0.01
C ARG A 39 -9.26 -1.11 -0.18
N PHE A 40 -9.73 -1.73 -1.26
CA PHE A 40 -9.10 -2.90 -1.89
C PHE A 40 -8.03 -2.45 -2.88
N ASN A 41 -6.76 -2.73 -2.62
CA ASN A 41 -5.67 -2.43 -3.55
C ASN A 41 -5.21 -3.72 -4.22
N LEU A 42 -5.16 -3.72 -5.56
CA LEU A 42 -4.69 -4.87 -6.33
C LEU A 42 -3.19 -5.14 -6.07
N GLY A 43 -2.44 -4.09 -5.73
CA GLY A 43 -1.02 -4.17 -5.40
C GLY A 43 -0.69 -5.09 -4.23
N GLU A 44 -1.62 -5.26 -3.27
CA GLU A 44 -1.47 -6.15 -2.10
C GLU A 44 -1.25 -7.60 -2.53
N PHE A 45 -1.88 -8.01 -3.62
CA PHE A 45 -1.85 -9.37 -4.13
C PHE A 45 -0.77 -9.56 -5.18
N PHE A 46 0.01 -8.53 -5.50
CA PHE A 46 1.03 -8.62 -6.55
C PHE A 46 2.05 -9.71 -6.27
N ILE A 47 2.63 -9.75 -5.07
CA ILE A 47 3.63 -10.78 -4.70
C ILE A 47 3.01 -12.19 -4.73
N PRO A 48 1.86 -12.47 -4.06
CA PRO A 48 1.22 -13.78 -4.15
C PRO A 48 0.88 -14.21 -5.58
N VAL A 49 0.30 -13.31 -6.38
CA VAL A 49 -0.10 -13.61 -7.76
C VAL A 49 1.13 -13.87 -8.63
N ALA A 50 2.17 -13.05 -8.52
CA ALA A 50 3.42 -13.26 -9.24
C ALA A 50 4.07 -14.61 -8.87
N PHE A 51 4.05 -14.98 -7.59
CA PHE A 51 4.57 -16.26 -7.13
C PHE A 51 3.77 -17.44 -7.69
N VAL A 52 2.43 -17.37 -7.68
CA VAL A 52 1.57 -18.41 -8.28
C VAL A 52 1.84 -18.54 -9.77
N ILE A 53 1.91 -17.43 -10.50
CA ILE A 53 2.20 -17.43 -11.95
C ILE A 53 3.58 -18.02 -12.22
N LEU A 54 4.59 -17.71 -11.39
CA LEU A 54 5.94 -18.28 -11.53
C LEU A 54 5.94 -19.81 -11.35
N VAL A 55 5.26 -20.31 -10.32
CA VAL A 55 5.18 -21.76 -10.08
C VAL A 55 4.46 -22.43 -11.25
N VAL A 56 3.33 -21.88 -11.68
CA VAL A 56 2.57 -22.36 -12.84
C VAL A 56 3.42 -22.32 -14.11
N SER A 57 4.19 -21.25 -14.34
CA SER A 57 5.01 -21.11 -15.54
C SER A 57 6.11 -22.17 -15.61
N ILE A 58 6.71 -22.57 -14.48
CA ILE A 58 7.72 -23.65 -14.44
C ILE A 58 7.09 -24.97 -14.91
N PHE A 59 5.93 -25.36 -14.39
CA PHE A 59 5.25 -26.59 -14.79
C PHE A 59 4.73 -26.55 -16.23
N VAL A 60 4.14 -25.42 -16.62
CA VAL A 60 3.57 -25.23 -17.96
C VAL A 60 4.68 -25.18 -19.02
N THR A 61 5.79 -24.49 -18.78
CA THR A 61 6.90 -24.43 -19.75
C THR A 61 7.55 -25.80 -19.93
N TYR A 62 7.59 -26.63 -18.87
CA TYR A 62 8.11 -27.99 -18.95
C TYR A 62 7.25 -28.92 -19.81
N LYS A 63 5.91 -28.78 -19.75
CA LYS A 63 4.98 -29.64 -20.51
C LYS A 63 4.63 -29.04 -21.87
N TRP A 64 4.22 -27.78 -21.92
CA TRP A 64 3.70 -27.06 -23.08
C TRP A 64 4.37 -25.67 -23.23
N PRO A 65 5.54 -25.60 -23.88
CA PRO A 65 6.30 -24.36 -24.04
C PRO A 65 5.53 -23.21 -24.70
N THR A 66 4.55 -23.54 -25.55
CA THR A 66 3.70 -22.56 -26.27
C THR A 66 2.86 -21.68 -25.35
N LEU A 67 2.58 -22.13 -24.12
CA LEU A 67 1.80 -21.36 -23.14
C LEU A 67 2.64 -20.37 -22.31
N ALA A 68 3.98 -20.39 -22.45
CA ALA A 68 4.85 -19.46 -21.72
C ALA A 68 4.60 -18.00 -22.10
N LEU A 69 4.43 -17.72 -23.41
CA LEU A 69 4.14 -16.37 -23.91
C LEU A 69 2.80 -15.81 -23.39
N PRO A 70 1.66 -16.53 -23.50
CA PRO A 70 0.40 -16.08 -22.90
C PRO A 70 0.49 -15.80 -21.39
N LEU A 71 1.19 -16.65 -20.63
CA LEU A 71 1.38 -16.45 -19.19
C LEU A 71 2.20 -15.18 -18.88
N MET A 72 3.26 -14.93 -19.66
CA MET A 72 4.04 -13.70 -19.54
C MET A 72 3.19 -12.46 -19.85
N VAL A 73 2.43 -12.48 -20.95
CA VAL A 73 1.53 -11.38 -21.32
C VAL A 73 0.50 -11.12 -20.21
N LEU A 74 -0.10 -12.18 -19.65
CA LEU A 74 -1.05 -12.07 -18.55
C LEU A 74 -0.42 -11.41 -17.31
N MET A 75 0.84 -11.74 -16.99
CA MET A 75 1.57 -11.10 -15.89
C MET A 75 1.79 -9.60 -16.15
N TYR A 76 2.15 -9.21 -17.37
CA TYR A 76 2.29 -7.80 -17.73
C TYR A 76 0.95 -7.05 -17.67
N VAL A 77 -0.14 -7.63 -18.17
CA VAL A 77 -1.48 -7.04 -18.08
C VAL A 77 -1.84 -6.79 -16.61
N TYR A 78 -1.58 -7.77 -15.73
CA TYR A 78 -1.80 -7.62 -14.30
C TYR A 78 -0.93 -6.51 -13.68
N LEU A 79 0.35 -6.44 -14.05
CA LEU A 79 1.25 -5.37 -13.62
C LEU A 79 0.72 -3.98 -14.01
N PHE A 80 0.30 -3.80 -15.28
CA PHE A 80 -0.28 -2.54 -15.73
C PHE A 80 -1.58 -2.21 -15.00
N ALA A 81 -2.43 -3.19 -14.73
CA ALA A 81 -3.65 -3.00 -13.95
C ALA A 81 -3.33 -2.49 -12.53
N VAL A 82 -2.32 -3.05 -11.86
CA VAL A 82 -1.86 -2.57 -10.54
C VAL A 82 -1.33 -1.14 -10.62
N ILE A 83 -0.54 -0.80 -11.63
CA ILE A 83 -0.01 0.57 -11.81
C ILE A 83 -1.15 1.57 -12.00
N ILE A 84 -2.12 1.24 -12.86
CA ILE A 84 -3.30 2.09 -13.11
C ILE A 84 -4.12 2.27 -11.82
N ASP A 85 -4.33 1.18 -11.08
CA ASP A 85 -5.06 1.19 -9.82
C ASP A 85 -4.45 2.16 -8.80
N ILE A 86 -3.14 2.09 -8.60
CA ILE A 86 -2.44 2.97 -7.67
C ILE A 86 -2.41 4.42 -8.17
N ALA A 87 -2.27 4.64 -9.49
CA ALA A 87 -2.32 5.98 -10.08
C ALA A 87 -3.70 6.65 -9.89
N ILE A 88 -4.79 5.89 -10.08
CA ILE A 88 -6.17 6.36 -9.84
C ILE A 88 -6.37 6.67 -8.36
N MET A 89 -5.91 5.79 -7.46
CA MET A 89 -5.96 5.99 -6.02
C MET A 89 -5.25 7.29 -5.62
N TRP A 90 -4.02 7.50 -6.10
CA TRP A 90 -3.25 8.70 -5.79
C TRP A 90 -3.92 9.97 -6.30
N ARG A 91 -4.47 9.97 -7.52
CA ARG A 91 -5.21 11.12 -8.05
C ARG A 91 -6.39 11.52 -7.15
N LYS A 92 -7.19 10.55 -6.70
CA LYS A 92 -8.33 10.79 -5.79
C LYS A 92 -7.86 11.26 -4.42
N LEU A 93 -6.85 10.61 -3.85
CA LEU A 93 -6.29 10.94 -2.54
C LEU A 93 -5.66 12.33 -2.52
N LYS A 94 -4.89 12.69 -3.56
CA LYS A 94 -4.27 14.02 -3.70
C LYS A 94 -5.32 15.13 -3.65
N LYS A 95 -6.45 14.99 -4.35
CA LYS A 95 -7.53 15.98 -4.33
C LYS A 95 -8.07 16.18 -2.90
N LYS A 96 -8.39 15.08 -2.21
CA LYS A 96 -8.91 15.12 -0.83
C LYS A 96 -7.91 15.71 0.17
N LEU A 97 -6.62 15.40 0.02
CA LEU A 97 -5.56 15.94 0.87
C LEU A 97 -5.41 17.45 0.70
N ILE A 98 -5.43 17.95 -0.54
CA ILE A 98 -5.35 19.38 -0.82
C ILE A 98 -6.59 20.10 -0.26
N GLU A 99 -7.77 19.54 -0.44
CA GLU A 99 -9.04 20.10 0.06
C GLU A 99 -9.05 20.22 1.60
N LYS A 100 -8.54 19.21 2.31
CA LYS A 100 -8.60 19.16 3.79
C LYS A 100 -7.40 19.80 4.49
N TYR A 101 -6.20 19.68 3.93
CA TYR A 101 -4.94 20.06 4.59
C TYR A 101 -4.09 21.05 3.76
N GLY A 102 -4.60 21.50 2.62
CA GLY A 102 -3.90 22.41 1.71
C GLY A 102 -2.74 21.74 0.95
N GLU A 103 -2.04 22.51 0.12
CA GLU A 103 -0.97 22.01 -0.75
C GLU A 103 0.27 21.50 0.01
N LYS A 104 0.48 21.98 1.26
CA LYS A 104 1.58 21.54 2.12
C LYS A 104 1.55 20.02 2.39
N SER A 105 0.36 19.42 2.39
CA SER A 105 0.15 17.98 2.61
C SER A 105 0.74 17.09 1.49
N VAL A 106 0.90 17.64 0.29
CA VAL A 106 1.41 16.94 -0.91
C VAL A 106 2.70 17.55 -1.44
N ALA A 107 3.34 18.42 -0.66
CA ALA A 107 4.63 18.98 -0.99
C ALA A 107 5.69 17.89 -1.19
N ARG A 108 6.64 18.13 -2.11
CA ARG A 108 7.68 17.16 -2.50
C ARG A 108 8.52 16.67 -1.31
N GLY A 109 8.75 17.53 -0.32
CA GLY A 109 9.47 17.18 0.92
C GLY A 109 8.72 16.21 1.84
N MET A 110 7.39 16.13 1.74
CA MET A 110 6.56 15.32 2.63
C MET A 110 6.51 13.84 2.26
N ARG A 111 6.85 13.53 0.99
CA ARG A 111 6.84 12.16 0.43
C ARG A 111 5.50 11.42 0.60
N SER A 112 4.39 12.16 0.62
CA SER A 112 3.03 11.62 0.78
C SER A 112 2.65 10.63 -0.34
N ALA A 113 3.13 10.88 -1.56
CA ALA A 113 2.89 10.02 -2.73
C ALA A 113 3.58 8.66 -2.58
N SER A 114 4.87 8.65 -2.25
CA SER A 114 5.63 7.41 -2.09
C SER A 114 5.17 6.63 -0.86
N TYR A 115 4.72 7.32 0.19
CA TYR A 115 4.12 6.67 1.36
C TYR A 115 2.78 5.99 1.03
N ALA A 116 1.89 6.67 0.29
CA ALA A 116 0.63 6.07 -0.14
C ALA A 116 0.88 4.86 -1.06
N TRP A 117 1.85 4.99 -1.98
CA TRP A 117 2.25 3.93 -2.91
C TRP A 117 2.79 2.68 -2.19
N SER A 118 3.77 2.86 -1.31
CA SER A 118 4.38 1.72 -0.58
C SER A 118 3.33 0.99 0.25
N ARG A 119 2.44 1.74 0.91
CA ARG A 119 1.34 1.17 1.69
C ARG A 119 0.34 0.40 0.84
N ALA A 120 0.03 0.87 -0.38
CA ALA A 120 -0.90 0.21 -1.28
C ALA A 120 -0.37 -1.15 -1.79
N ILE A 121 0.95 -1.30 -1.96
CA ILE A 121 1.59 -2.55 -2.39
C ILE A 121 1.77 -3.55 -1.24
N GLN A 122 2.03 -3.07 -0.02
CA GLN A 122 2.21 -3.97 1.12
C GLN A 122 0.91 -4.70 1.47
N ILE A 123 1.01 -6.00 1.75
CA ILE A 123 -0.10 -6.81 2.26
C ILE A 123 -0.62 -6.20 3.56
N ARG A 124 -1.93 -5.96 3.65
CA ARG A 124 -2.59 -5.31 4.80
C ARG A 124 -2.12 -5.86 6.16
N ARG A 125 -1.96 -7.19 6.26
CA ARG A 125 -1.57 -7.87 7.50
C ARG A 125 -0.12 -7.60 7.93
N TRP A 126 0.76 -7.24 6.99
CA TRP A 126 2.19 -6.99 7.24
C TRP A 126 2.54 -5.49 7.24
N ARG A 127 1.56 -4.60 7.06
CA ARG A 127 1.77 -3.16 7.13
C ARG A 127 2.15 -2.75 8.55
N LEU A 128 3.23 -1.98 8.67
CA LEU A 128 3.54 -1.20 9.86
C LEU A 128 3.48 0.30 9.49
N PRO A 129 2.80 1.14 10.28
CA PRO A 129 1.91 0.83 11.41
C PRO A 129 0.69 0.02 11.00
N LYS A 130 0.14 -0.77 11.93
CA LYS A 130 -1.06 -1.58 11.65
C LYS A 130 -2.26 -0.70 11.28
N PRO A 131 -3.18 -1.19 10.43
CA PRO A 131 -4.43 -0.50 10.15
C PRO A 131 -5.22 -0.24 11.44
N ARG A 132 -5.76 0.97 11.59
CA ARG A 132 -6.57 1.34 12.77
C ARG A 132 -7.83 0.48 12.89
N TYR A 133 -8.40 0.08 11.75
CA TYR A 133 -9.62 -0.72 11.68
C TYR A 133 -9.33 -2.14 11.21
N ALA A 134 -9.93 -3.13 11.85
CA ALA A 134 -9.81 -4.53 11.46
C ALA A 134 -10.44 -4.81 10.08
N LYS A 135 -11.58 -4.17 9.78
CA LYS A 135 -12.33 -4.31 8.53
C LYS A 135 -11.99 -3.19 7.52
N ARG A 136 -12.14 -3.49 6.23
CA ARG A 136 -12.11 -2.49 5.13
C ARG A 136 -13.40 -1.67 5.15
N GLY A 137 -13.40 -0.50 4.50
CA GLY A 137 -14.60 0.34 4.34
C GLY A 137 -14.76 1.51 5.32
N HIS A 138 -13.89 1.64 6.30
CA HIS A 138 -13.85 2.82 7.18
C HIS A 138 -13.07 3.95 6.52
N TRP A 139 -13.77 4.78 5.75
CA TRP A 139 -13.16 5.93 5.09
C TRP A 139 -12.93 7.06 6.09
N PRO A 140 -11.80 7.80 5.98
CA PRO A 140 -11.59 8.98 6.79
C PRO A 140 -12.53 10.11 6.32
N GLU A 141 -13.37 10.58 7.23
CA GLU A 141 -14.06 11.88 7.15
C GLU A 141 -13.04 13.01 7.20
#